data_AF-A0A0F9H793-F1
#
_entry.id   AF-A0A0F9H793-F1
#
_cell.length_a   1.000
_cell.length_b   1.000
_cell.length_c   1.000
_cell.angle_alpha   90.00
_cell.angle_beta   90.00
_cell.angle_gamma   90.00
#
_symmetry.space_group_name_H-M   'P 1'
#
loop_
_entity.id
_entity.type
_entity.pdbx_description
1 polymer ?
#
loop_
_entity_poly.entity_id
_entity_poly.type
_entity_poly.pdbx_seq_one_letter_code
_entity_poly.pdbx_strand_id
1 'polypeptide(L)'
;MKTRNGFVSNSSSSSFVITNTSDETKTLVDFVRENPQLVELWKQEYDGGDTLGNLIKSAEENDFDLLPGDNSCVFGDRQGTTIGRVFDYILRSGGKSENFIWEFDEYLR
;
A
#
# COMPACT_ATOMS: atom_id res chain seq x y z
N MET A 1 -32.33 25.58 10.24
CA MET A 1 -31.27 24.57 10.43
C MET A 1 -31.25 23.70 9.18
N LYS A 2 -30.30 23.94 8.25
CA LYS A 2 -30.19 23.17 7.00
C LYS A 2 -29.26 21.99 7.26
N THR A 3 -29.82 20.79 7.34
CA THR A 3 -29.07 19.54 7.42
C THR A 3 -28.35 19.35 6.08
N ARG A 4 -27.05 19.70 6.03
CA ARG A 4 -26.18 19.23 4.94
C ARG A 4 -25.95 17.75 5.21
N ASN A 5 -26.64 16.89 4.48
CA ASN A 5 -26.22 15.51 4.28
C ASN A 5 -24.92 15.57 3.48
N GLY A 6 -23.81 15.83 4.18
CA GLY A 6 -22.49 15.56 3.64
C GLY A 6 -22.39 14.05 3.52
N PHE A 7 -22.43 13.56 2.28
CA PHE A 7 -21.94 12.23 1.97
C PHE A 7 -20.45 12.26 2.35
N VAL A 8 -20.10 11.78 3.54
CA VAL A 8 -18.70 11.51 3.89
C VAL A 8 -18.36 10.29 3.07
N SER A 9 -17.80 10.52 1.87
CA SER A 9 -17.18 9.46 1.10
C SER A 9 -15.94 9.07 1.90
N ASN A 10 -16.05 8.07 2.76
CA ASN A 10 -14.93 7.53 3.56
C ASN A 10 -13.83 6.88 2.69
N SER A 11 -13.81 7.14 1.39
CA SER A 11 -12.76 6.69 0.48
C SER A 11 -11.56 7.62 0.60
N SER A 12 -10.82 7.55 1.71
CA SER A 12 -9.53 8.23 1.82
C SER A 12 -8.48 7.34 1.19
N SER A 13 -8.13 7.59 -0.07
CA SER A 13 -6.85 7.11 -0.58
C SER A 13 -5.72 7.76 0.25
N SER A 14 -4.79 6.94 0.71
CA SER A 14 -3.64 7.38 1.49
C SER A 14 -2.41 7.44 0.59
N SER A 15 -1.59 8.48 0.76
CA SER A 15 -0.31 8.57 0.09
C SER A 15 0.79 7.95 0.95
N PHE A 16 1.72 7.28 0.29
CA PHE A 16 2.89 6.67 0.89
C PHE A 16 4.10 7.01 0.04
N VAL A 17 5.26 7.05 0.67
CA VAL A 17 6.54 7.10 -0.04
C VAL A 17 7.18 5.73 0.12
N ILE A 18 7.44 5.05 -0.99
CA ILE A 18 8.23 3.82 -1.03
C ILE A 18 9.60 4.18 -1.62
N THR A 19 10.62 4.15 -0.80
CA THR A 19 12.01 4.37 -1.18
C THR A 19 12.64 3.04 -1.59
N ASN A 20 13.04 2.90 -2.85
CA ASN A 20 13.87 1.79 -3.29
C ASN A 20 15.34 2.12 -2.96
N THR A 21 15.94 1.35 -2.04
CA THR A 21 17.32 1.56 -1.59
C THR A 21 18.36 0.83 -2.44
N SER A 22 17.93 0.10 -3.47
CA SER A 22 18.81 -0.55 -4.43
C SER A 22 19.14 0.36 -5.62
N ASP A 23 20.24 0.08 -6.30
CA ASP A 23 20.67 0.79 -7.51
C ASP A 23 19.92 0.34 -8.79
N GLU A 24 19.03 -0.65 -8.66
CA GLU A 24 18.27 -1.23 -9.76
C GLU A 24 16.79 -0.83 -9.67
N THR A 25 16.14 -0.64 -10.81
CA THR A 25 14.68 -0.47 -10.86
C THR A 25 14.02 -1.77 -10.41
N LYS A 26 13.12 -1.67 -9.43
CA LYS A 26 12.32 -2.79 -8.93
C LYS A 26 10.86 -2.56 -9.22
N THR A 27 10.03 -3.58 -9.00
CA THR A 27 8.58 -3.50 -9.24
C THR A 27 7.79 -3.52 -7.93
N LEU A 28 6.50 -3.17 -7.99
CA LEU A 28 5.58 -3.34 -6.87
C LEU A 28 5.48 -4.82 -6.46
N VAL A 29 5.58 -5.72 -7.44
CA VAL A 29 5.62 -7.17 -7.19
C VAL A 29 6.85 -7.55 -6.38
N ASP A 30 8.02 -6.99 -6.69
CA ASP A 30 9.24 -7.23 -5.91
C ASP A 30 9.09 -6.72 -4.47
N PHE A 31 8.48 -5.54 -4.29
CA PHE A 31 8.18 -5.01 -2.97
C PHE A 31 7.31 -5.97 -2.15
N VAL A 32 6.23 -6.52 -2.73
CA VAL A 32 5.36 -7.49 -2.07
C VAL A 32 6.08 -8.81 -1.78
N ARG A 33 6.91 -9.30 -2.71
CA ARG A 33 7.66 -10.55 -2.55
C ARG A 33 8.73 -10.46 -1.46
N GLU A 34 9.36 -9.29 -1.33
CA GLU A 34 10.34 -9.04 -0.27
C GLU A 34 9.68 -8.85 1.10
N ASN A 35 8.40 -8.43 1.11
CA ASN A 35 7.67 -8.11 2.32
C ASN A 35 6.43 -9.02 2.55
N PRO A 36 6.58 -10.36 2.60
CA PRO A 36 5.46 -11.27 2.80
C PRO A 36 4.78 -11.07 4.17
N GLN A 37 5.51 -10.54 5.16
CA GLN A 37 4.99 -10.23 6.49
C GLN A 37 3.82 -9.23 6.46
N LEU A 38 3.71 -8.38 5.45
CA LEU A 38 2.61 -7.40 5.35
C LEU A 38 1.25 -8.09 5.25
N VAL A 39 1.17 -9.23 4.55
CA VAL A 39 -0.07 -9.99 4.46
C VAL A 39 -0.41 -10.71 5.76
N GLU A 40 0.60 -11.15 6.50
CA GLU A 40 0.40 -11.79 7.81
C GLU A 40 -0.06 -10.77 8.85
N LEU A 41 0.49 -9.55 8.83
CA LEU A 41 -0.01 -8.43 9.65
C LEU A 41 -1.46 -8.09 9.31
N TRP A 42 -1.82 -8.06 8.01
CA TRP A 42 -3.20 -7.86 7.58
C TRP A 42 -4.15 -8.92 8.13
N LYS A 43 -3.76 -10.20 8.07
CA LYS A 43 -4.53 -11.30 8.65
C LYS A 43 -4.70 -11.14 10.17
N GLN A 44 -3.64 -10.78 10.87
CA GLN A 44 -3.66 -10.65 12.33
C GLN A 44 -4.52 -9.48 12.80
N GLU A 45 -4.40 -8.32 12.15
CA GLU A 45 -5.08 -7.09 12.56
C GLU A 45 -6.55 -7.05 12.13
N TYR A 46 -6.89 -7.61 10.97
CA TYR A 46 -8.21 -7.47 10.35
C TYR A 46 -8.94 -8.79 10.09
N ASP A 47 -8.43 -9.93 10.58
CA ASP A 47 -8.96 -11.29 10.32
C ASP A 47 -9.19 -11.55 8.81
N GLY A 48 -8.32 -10.97 7.98
CA GLY A 48 -8.44 -10.99 6.54
C GLY A 48 -8.16 -12.37 5.95
N GLY A 49 -9.00 -12.86 5.03
CA GLY A 49 -8.77 -14.13 4.31
C GLY A 49 -7.77 -14.02 3.15
N ASP A 50 -7.09 -12.88 2.98
CA ASP A 50 -6.21 -12.64 1.84
C ASP A 50 -4.89 -13.41 1.99
N THR A 51 -4.40 -13.96 0.88
CA THR A 51 -3.12 -14.69 0.85
C THR A 51 -2.04 -13.86 0.16
N LEU A 52 -0.77 -14.22 0.39
CA LEU A 52 0.35 -13.61 -0.33
C LEU A 52 0.17 -13.72 -1.86
N GLY A 53 -0.36 -14.85 -2.34
CA GLY A 53 -0.66 -15.04 -3.76
C GLY A 53 -1.72 -14.06 -4.28
N ASN A 54 -2.77 -13.79 -3.50
CA ASN A 54 -3.77 -12.77 -3.87
C ASN A 54 -3.14 -11.38 -3.94
N LEU A 55 -2.24 -11.07 -3.00
CA LEU A 55 -1.57 -9.77 -2.93
C LEU A 55 -0.59 -9.59 -4.10
N ILE A 56 0.20 -10.61 -4.41
CA ILE A 56 1.10 -10.62 -5.59
C ILE A 56 0.30 -10.46 -6.88
N LYS A 57 -0.79 -11.21 -7.04
CA LYS A 57 -1.64 -11.08 -8.24
C LYS A 57 -2.22 -9.66 -8.35
N SER A 58 -2.68 -9.10 -7.23
CA SER A 58 -3.16 -7.72 -7.22
C SER A 58 -2.04 -6.71 -7.48
N ALA A 59 -0.80 -7.01 -7.10
CA ALA A 59 0.37 -6.20 -7.43
C ALA A 59 0.69 -6.27 -8.93
N GLU A 60 0.67 -7.46 -9.52
CA GLU A 60 0.87 -7.66 -10.97
C GLU A 60 -0.18 -6.91 -11.81
N GLU A 61 -1.44 -6.89 -11.34
CA GLU A 61 -2.53 -6.15 -12.00
C GLU A 61 -2.42 -4.63 -11.82
N ASN A 62 -1.66 -4.15 -10.83
CA ASN A 62 -1.45 -2.73 -10.51
C ASN A 62 0.03 -2.37 -10.54
N ASP A 63 0.81 -3.08 -11.35
CA ASP A 63 2.26 -3.03 -11.28
C ASP A 63 2.79 -1.71 -11.81
N PHE A 64 3.85 -1.23 -11.18
CA PHE A 64 4.57 -0.05 -11.61
C PHE A 64 6.03 -0.13 -11.16
N ASP A 65 6.87 0.61 -11.86
CA ASP A 65 8.30 0.65 -11.58
C ASP A 65 8.57 1.55 -10.36
N LEU A 66 9.32 0.99 -9.40
CA LEU A 66 9.94 1.67 -8.28
C LEU A 66 11.39 2.00 -8.67
N LEU A 67 11.60 3.24 -9.11
CA LEU A 67 12.93 3.74 -9.45
C LEU A 67 13.80 3.82 -8.19
N PRO A 68 15.13 3.70 -8.31
CA PRO A 68 16.03 3.98 -7.19
C PRO A 68 15.74 5.33 -6.54
N GLY A 69 15.62 5.35 -5.21
CA GLY A 69 15.19 6.52 -4.43
C GLY A 69 13.69 6.53 -4.12
N ASP A 70 13.16 7.72 -3.84
CA ASP A 70 11.80 7.90 -3.33
C ASP A 70 10.74 7.82 -4.44
N ASN A 71 9.74 6.96 -4.24
CA ASN A 71 8.60 6.82 -5.13
C ASN A 71 7.32 7.13 -4.37
N SER A 72 6.60 8.17 -4.80
CA SER A 72 5.28 8.51 -4.23
C SER A 72 4.22 7.58 -4.80
N CYS A 73 3.54 6.84 -3.92
CA CYS A 73 2.53 5.86 -4.27
C CYS A 73 1.23 6.16 -3.53
N VAL A 74 0.11 6.10 -4.23
CA VAL A 74 -1.21 6.32 -3.61
C VAL A 74 -1.95 4.99 -3.60
N PHE A 75 -2.31 4.52 -2.41
CA PHE A 75 -3.10 3.31 -2.21
C PHE A 75 -4.45 3.67 -1.60
N GLY A 76 -5.52 3.07 -2.10
CA GLY A 76 -6.86 3.31 -1.57
C GLY A 76 -7.81 2.16 -1.84
N ASP A 77 -8.83 2.05 -1.00
CA ASP A 77 -9.92 1.08 -1.12
C ASP A 77 -10.85 1.36 -2.31
N ARG A 78 -10.80 2.58 -2.86
CA ARG A 78 -11.73 3.07 -3.89
C ARG A 78 -11.60 2.35 -5.23
N GLN A 79 -10.43 1.77 -5.52
CA GLN A 79 -10.20 0.95 -6.71
C GLN A 79 -10.64 -0.51 -6.51
N GLY A 80 -10.99 -0.91 -5.28
CA GLY A 80 -11.43 -2.27 -4.96
C GLY A 80 -10.32 -3.32 -5.07
N THR A 81 -9.06 -2.92 -5.16
CA THR A 81 -7.93 -3.84 -5.31
C THR A 81 -7.47 -4.35 -3.94
N THR A 82 -7.05 -5.61 -3.88
CA THR A 82 -6.55 -6.22 -2.63
C THR A 82 -5.33 -5.46 -2.13
N ILE A 83 -4.42 -5.07 -3.03
CA ILE A 83 -3.23 -4.31 -2.66
C ILE A 83 -3.57 -2.91 -2.13
N GLY A 84 -4.52 -2.21 -2.75
CA GLY A 84 -4.95 -0.89 -2.29
C GLY A 84 -5.51 -0.94 -0.87
N ARG A 85 -6.34 -1.95 -0.58
CA ARG A 85 -6.89 -2.17 0.77
C ARG A 85 -5.80 -2.56 1.76
N VAL A 86 -4.98 -3.57 1.47
CA VAL A 86 -3.96 -4.04 2.42
C VAL A 86 -2.95 -2.93 2.72
N PHE A 87 -2.49 -2.21 1.69
CA PHE A 87 -1.44 -1.20 1.85
C PHE A 87 -1.95 0.06 2.52
N ASP A 88 -3.19 0.49 2.25
CA ASP A 88 -3.80 1.65 2.92
C ASP A 88 -3.82 1.48 4.45
N TYR A 89 -4.00 0.26 4.97
CA TYR A 89 -4.01 0.03 6.41
C TYR A 89 -2.64 -0.37 6.97
N ILE A 90 -1.89 -1.24 6.29
CA ILE A 90 -0.67 -1.85 6.84
C ILE A 90 0.56 -0.95 6.68
N LEU A 91 0.67 -0.18 5.60
CA LEU A 91 1.85 0.67 5.39
C LEU A 91 1.86 1.92 6.29
N ARG A 92 0.76 2.21 7.01
CA ARG A 92 0.64 3.40 7.89
C ARG A 92 1.67 3.43 9.00
N SER A 93 2.10 2.27 9.49
CA SER A 93 3.11 2.18 10.55
C SER A 93 4.53 2.48 10.05
N GLY A 94 4.71 2.64 8.74
CA GLY A 94 6.02 2.67 8.10
C GLY A 94 6.79 1.36 8.26
N GLY A 95 7.96 1.28 7.65
CA GLY A 95 8.81 0.10 7.79
C GLY A 95 9.98 0.09 6.83
N LYS A 96 10.80 -0.94 6.96
CA LYS A 96 11.95 -1.17 6.10
C LYS A 96 12.18 -2.65 5.87
N SER A 97 12.68 -2.96 4.70
CA SER A 97 13.20 -4.26 4.29
C SER A 97 14.63 -4.10 3.77
N GLU A 98 15.14 -5.08 3.04
CA GLU A 98 16.51 -5.08 2.54
C GLU A 98 16.71 -4.02 1.45
N ASN A 99 15.76 -3.91 0.52
CA ASN A 99 15.80 -3.02 -0.63
C ASN A 99 14.75 -1.91 -0.60
N PHE A 100 13.90 -1.86 0.42
CA PHE A 100 12.82 -0.87 0.48
C PHE A 100 12.66 -0.24 1.85
N ILE A 101 12.27 1.02 1.87
CA ILE A 101 11.77 1.74 3.03
C ILE A 101 10.42 2.31 2.64
N TRP A 102 9.45 2.30 3.54
CA TRP A 102 8.16 2.95 3.28
C TRP A 102 7.70 3.77 4.47
N GLU A 103 7.09 4.90 4.14
CA GLU A 103 6.61 5.86 5.11
C GLU A 103 5.23 6.37 4.68
N PHE A 104 4.39 6.65 5.67
CA PHE A 104 3.07 7.23 5.44
C PHE A 104 3.20 8.74 5.27
N ASP A 105 2.73 9.26 4.14
CA ASP A 105 2.75 10.69 3.87
C ASP A 105 1.41 11.31 4.32
N GLU A 106 1.41 11.82 5.56
CA GLU A 106 0.25 12.48 6.17
C GLU A 106 -0.17 13.78 5.46
N TYR A 107 0.69 14.38 4.62
CA TYR A 107 0.40 15.70 4.02
C TYR A 107 -0.67 15.67 2.92
N LEU A 108 -1.01 14.49 2.39
CA LEU A 108 -2.00 14.32 1.31
C LEU A 108 -3.38 13.83 1.79
N ARG A 109 -3.71 14.01 3.09
CA ARG A 109 -4.98 13.57 3.69
C ARG A 109 -6.00 14.69 3.87
#